data_AF-A0A7C0UL63-F1
#
_entry.id   AF-A0A7C0UL63-F1
#
_cell.length_a   1.000
_cell.length_b   1.000
_cell.length_c   1.000
_cell.angle_alpha   90.00
_cell.angle_beta   90.00
_cell.angle_gamma   90.00
#
_symmetry.space_group_name_H-M   'P 1'
#
loop_
_entity.id
_entity.type
_entity.pdbx_description
1 polymer ?
#
loop_
_entity_poly.entity_id
_entity_poly.type
_entity_poly.pdbx_seq_one_letter_code
_entity_poly.pdbx_strand_id
1 'polypeptide(L)'
;KYQLAKAATSIGANYEEAQGAFSKEDFKYKISICFREAKEANYWLRILKEVGISNNETLYDLIQESSELKNIFGSIMKKIHFRKDV
;
A
#
# COMPACT_ATOMS: atom_id res chain seq x y z
N LYS A 1 -11.39 15.48 4.73
CA LYS A 1 -11.66 14.53 5.84
C LYS A 1 -11.71 13.11 5.24
N TYR A 2 -11.33 12.07 6.00
CA TYR A 2 -11.17 10.66 5.56
C TYR A 2 -9.82 10.26 4.90
N GLN A 3 -8.67 10.71 5.43
CA GLN A 3 -7.36 10.36 4.84
C GLN A 3 -7.07 8.85 4.88
N LEU A 4 -7.18 8.22 6.06
CA LEU A 4 -6.93 6.78 6.22
C LEU A 4 -7.86 5.93 5.34
N ALA A 5 -9.16 6.22 5.34
CA ALA A 5 -10.13 5.46 4.56
C ALA A 5 -9.84 5.54 3.05
N LYS A 6 -9.47 6.73 2.55
CA LYS A 6 -9.08 6.90 1.15
C LYS A 6 -7.82 6.11 0.81
N ALA A 7 -6.77 6.22 1.63
CA ALA A 7 -5.54 5.49 1.39
C ALA A 7 -5.76 3.97 1.41
N ALA A 8 -6.48 3.46 2.41
CA ALA A 8 -6.74 2.03 2.57
C ALA A 8 -7.55 1.44 1.40
N THR A 9 -8.62 2.10 0.96
CA THR A 9 -9.45 1.58 -0.15
C THR A 9 -8.79 1.77 -1.52
N SER A 10 -7.95 2.80 -1.67
CA SER A 10 -7.22 3.06 -2.91
C SER A 10 -6.22 1.96 -3.27
N ILE A 11 -5.63 1.28 -2.27
CA ILE A 11 -4.69 0.17 -2.48
C ILE A 11 -5.33 -0.95 -3.31
N GLY A 12 -6.50 -1.45 -2.86
CA GLY A 12 -7.20 -2.53 -3.54
C GLY A 12 -7.66 -2.12 -4.94
N ALA A 13 -8.26 -0.93 -5.08
CA ALA A 13 -8.71 -0.41 -6.36
C ALA A 13 -7.58 -0.34 -7.40
N ASN A 14 -6.44 0.24 -7.04
CA ASN A 14 -5.29 0.33 -7.94
C ASN A 14 -4.65 -1.03 -8.23
N TYR A 15 -4.70 -1.97 -7.29
CA TYR A 15 -4.16 -3.31 -7.50
C TYR A 15 -5.00 -4.11 -8.49
N GLU A 16 -6.34 -4.02 -8.41
CA GLU A 16 -7.27 -4.58 -9.39
C GLU A 16 -7.01 -4.00 -10.79
N GLU A 17 -6.87 -2.68 -10.90
CA GLU A 17 -6.50 -2.04 -12.17
C GLU A 17 -5.13 -2.47 -12.69
N ALA A 18 -4.20 -2.81 -11.79
CA ALA A 18 -2.88 -3.32 -12.16
C ALA A 18 -2.97 -4.73 -12.76
N GLN A 19 -3.90 -5.58 -12.30
CA GLN A 19 -4.10 -6.92 -12.89
C GLN A 19 -4.53 -6.84 -14.37
N GLY A 20 -5.25 -5.78 -14.74
CA GLY A 20 -5.66 -5.48 -16.12
C GLY A 20 -4.72 -4.52 -16.86
N ALA A 21 -3.48 -4.34 -16.43
CA ALA A 21 -2.58 -3.35 -17.01
C ALA A 21 -2.29 -3.58 -18.50
N PHE A 22 -2.30 -2.51 -19.29
CA PHE A 22 -2.09 -2.58 -20.74
C PHE A 22 -0.62 -2.72 -21.14
N SER A 23 0.31 -2.41 -20.23
CA SER A 23 1.75 -2.52 -20.45
C SER A 23 2.52 -2.74 -19.15
N LYS A 24 3.81 -3.09 -19.26
CA LYS A 24 4.71 -3.18 -18.10
C LYS A 24 4.84 -1.84 -17.35
N GLU A 25 4.89 -0.72 -18.07
CA GLU A 25 5.00 0.61 -17.46
C GLU A 25 3.68 1.03 -16.79
N ASP A 26 2.53 0.69 -17.37
CA ASP A 26 1.22 0.89 -16.72
C ASP A 26 1.11 0.06 -15.42
N PHE A 27 1.51 -1.21 -15.46
CA PHE A 27 1.57 -2.07 -14.28
C PHE A 27 2.46 -1.46 -13.20
N LYS A 28 3.67 -1.06 -13.56
CA LYS A 28 4.64 -0.42 -12.66
C LYS A 28 4.09 0.85 -12.03
N TYR A 29 3.44 1.70 -12.83
CA TYR A 29 2.82 2.92 -12.35
C TYR A 29 1.71 2.62 -11.32
N LYS A 30 0.78 1.72 -11.63
CA LYS A 30 -0.30 1.35 -10.71
C LYS A 30 0.19 0.69 -9.43
N ILE A 31 1.19 -0.21 -9.52
CA ILE A 31 1.85 -0.78 -8.33
C ILE A 31 2.56 0.30 -7.50
N SER A 32 3.14 1.33 -8.13
CA SER A 32 3.75 2.45 -7.40
C SER A 32 2.73 3.24 -6.59
N ILE A 33 1.50 3.38 -7.11
CA ILE A 33 0.37 3.96 -6.37
C ILE A 33 0.02 3.07 -5.18
N CYS A 34 -0.15 1.76 -5.39
CA CYS A 34 -0.44 0.81 -4.31
C CYS A 34 0.59 0.90 -3.18
N PHE A 35 1.88 0.98 -3.53
CA PHE A 35 2.96 1.15 -2.55
C PHE A 35 2.88 2.48 -1.78
N ARG A 36 2.60 3.59 -2.48
CA ARG A 36 2.44 4.91 -1.86
C ARG A 36 1.27 4.92 -0.88
N GLU A 37 0.11 4.41 -1.29
CA GLU A 37 -1.11 4.39 -0.48
C GLU A 37 -0.97 3.43 0.72
N ALA A 38 -0.30 2.27 0.55
CA ALA A 38 0.02 1.38 1.67
C ALA A 38 0.92 2.03 2.74
N LYS A 39 1.91 2.83 2.31
CA LYS A 39 2.74 3.61 3.24
C LYS A 39 1.91 4.65 4.00
N GLU A 40 0.99 5.33 3.30
CA GLU A 40 0.14 6.36 3.89
C GLU A 40 -0.87 5.75 4.88
N ALA A 41 -1.53 4.66 4.52
CA ALA A 41 -2.43 3.94 5.42
C ALA A 41 -1.70 3.46 6.68
N ASN A 42 -0.53 2.83 6.52
CA ASN A 42 0.29 2.40 7.67
C ASN A 42 0.73 3.59 8.54
N TYR A 43 1.09 4.73 7.94
CA TYR A 43 1.41 5.95 8.69
C TYR A 43 0.24 6.41 9.56
N TRP A 44 -0.96 6.52 8.98
CA TRP A 44 -2.14 6.96 9.72
C TRP A 44 -2.52 5.99 10.84
N LEU A 45 -2.42 4.68 10.64
CA LEU A 45 -2.67 3.69 11.69
C LEU A 45 -1.70 3.83 12.87
N ARG A 46 -0.41 4.08 12.60
CA ARG A 46 0.57 4.37 13.67
C ARG A 46 0.24 5.68 14.38
N ILE A 47 -0.17 6.73 13.66
CA ILE A 47 -0.60 7.98 14.29
C ILE A 47 -1.77 7.74 15.24
N LEU A 48 -2.80 7.00 14.82
CA LEU A 48 -3.96 6.66 15.67
C LEU A 48 -3.54 5.99 16.98
N LYS A 49 -2.53 5.11 16.92
CA LYS A 49 -1.94 4.46 18.09
C LYS A 49 -1.23 5.48 18.99
N GLU A 50 -0.32 6.29 18.44
CA GLU A 50 0.49 7.25 19.20
C GLU A 50 -0.35 8.32 19.89
N VAL A 51 -1.46 8.76 19.28
CA VAL A 51 -2.35 9.75 19.89
C VAL A 51 -3.38 9.13 20.85
N GLY A 52 -3.35 7.81 21.05
CA GLY A 52 -4.24 7.11 21.97
C GLY A 52 -5.71 7.07 21.56
N ILE A 53 -6.05 7.33 20.29
CA ILE A 53 -7.43 7.23 19.78
C ILE A 53 -7.92 5.78 19.81
N SER A 54 -7.02 4.84 19.54
CA SER A 54 -7.26 3.40 19.72
C SER A 54 -5.94 2.75 20.13
N ASN A 55 -6.04 1.73 20.98
CA ASN A 55 -4.89 0.94 21.41
C ASN A 55 -5.36 -0.48 21.77
N ASN A 56 -6.06 -1.10 20.83
CA ASN A 56 -6.56 -2.47 20.95
C ASN A 56 -5.82 -3.39 19.98
N GLU A 57 -5.94 -4.71 20.19
CA GLU A 57 -5.33 -5.75 19.37
C GLU A 57 -5.61 -5.55 17.88
N THR A 58 -6.85 -5.20 17.52
CA THR A 58 -7.24 -4.89 16.13
C THR A 58 -6.38 -3.80 15.49
N LEU A 59 -6.02 -2.73 16.21
CA LEU A 59 -5.14 -1.70 15.66
C LEU A 59 -3.72 -2.23 15.44
N TYR A 60 -3.21 -3.10 16.31
CA TYR A 60 -1.92 -3.74 16.12
C TYR A 60 -1.93 -4.62 14.88
N ASP A 61 -2.98 -5.43 14.70
CA ASP A 61 -3.16 -6.29 13.54
C ASP A 61 -3.20 -5.46 12.24
N LEU A 62 -3.97 -4.36 12.22
CA LEU A 62 -4.05 -3.47 11.06
C LEU A 62 -2.69 -2.79 10.75
N ILE A 63 -1.93 -2.40 11.78
CA ILE A 63 -0.58 -1.84 11.58
C ILE A 63 0.35 -2.90 10.98
N GLN A 64 0.26 -4.14 11.44
CA GLN A 64 1.05 -5.24 10.91
C GLN A 64 0.67 -5.53 9.45
N GLU A 65 -0.62 -5.74 9.18
CA GLU A 65 -1.15 -6.05 7.84
C GLU A 65 -0.79 -4.96 6.83
N SER A 66 -0.99 -3.69 7.18
CA SER A 66 -0.61 -2.57 6.30
C SER A 66 0.91 -2.48 6.06
N SER A 67 1.73 -2.92 7.03
CA SER A 67 3.19 -3.03 6.85
C SER A 67 3.56 -4.17 5.90
N GLU A 68 2.86 -5.31 6.00
CA GLU A 68 3.02 -6.45 5.09
C GLU A 68 2.65 -6.07 3.65
N LEU A 69 1.51 -5.40 3.44
CA LEU A 69 1.11 -4.87 2.13
C LEU A 69 2.17 -3.94 1.54
N LYS A 70 2.65 -2.98 2.34
CA LYS A 70 3.76 -2.10 1.94
C LYS A 70 4.99 -2.91 1.50
N ASN A 71 5.35 -3.97 2.23
CA ASN A 71 6.52 -4.80 1.90
C ASN A 71 6.30 -5.65 0.62
N ILE A 72 5.08 -6.14 0.41
CA ILE A 72 4.67 -6.85 -0.80
C ILE A 72 4.83 -5.93 -2.02
N PHE A 73 4.18 -4.77 -2.02
CA PHE A 73 4.27 -3.83 -3.15
C PHE A 73 5.69 -3.30 -3.34
N GLY A 74 6.43 -3.04 -2.26
CA GLY A 74 7.84 -2.67 -2.34
C GLY A 74 8.71 -3.75 -3.00
N SER A 75 8.43 -5.02 -2.72
CA SER A 75 9.13 -6.15 -3.33
C SER A 75 8.78 -6.32 -4.81
N ILE A 76 7.51 -6.14 -5.18
CA ILE A 76 7.07 -6.12 -6.58
C ILE A 76 7.77 -4.99 -7.34
N MET A 77 7.78 -3.77 -6.78
CA MET A 77 8.46 -2.60 -7.36
C MET A 77 9.95 -2.86 -7.61
N LYS A 78 10.66 -3.42 -6.62
CA LYS A 78 12.08 -3.80 -6.79
C LYS A 78 12.24 -4.78 -7.96
N LYS A 79 11.45 -5.85 -8.01
CA LYS A 79 11.53 -6.85 -9.09
C LYS A 79 11.28 -6.25 -10.47
N ILE A 80 10.31 -5.33 -10.60
CA ILE A 80 10.05 -4.62 -11.87
C ILE A 80 11.25 -3.75 -12.25
N HIS A 81 11.84 -3.02 -11.30
CA HIS A 81 12.97 -2.13 -11.56
C HIS A 81 14.27 -2.87 -11.94
N PHE A 82 14.46 -4.09 -11.43
CA PHE A 82 15.64 -4.92 -11.72
C PHE A 82 15.53 -5.77 -13.00
N ARG A 83 14.34 -5.89 -13.60
CA ARG A 83 14.21 -6.41 -14.97
C ARG A 83 14.66 -5.32 -15.94
N LYS A 84 15.98 -5.16 -16.12
CA LYS A 84 16.50 -4.58 -17.35
C LYS A 84 16.04 -5.47 -18.49
N ASP A 85 15.34 -4.89 -19.45
CA ASP A 85 14.97 -5.57 -20.69
C ASP A 85 16.23 -6.18 -21.31
N VAL A 86 16.30 -7.51 -21.27
CA VAL A 86 17.12 -8.34 -22.15
C VAL A 86 16.24 -8.73 -23.31
#